data_AF-F8AEA2-F1
#
_entry.id   AF-F8AEA2-F1
#
_cell.length_a   1.000
_cell.length_b   1.000
_cell.length_c   1.000
_cell.angle_alpha   90.00
_cell.angle_beta   90.00
_cell.angle_gamma   90.00
#
_symmetry.space_group_name_H-M   'P 1'
#
loop_
_entity.id
_entity.type
_entity.pdbx_description
1 polymer ?
#
loop_
_entity_poly.entity_id
_entity_poly.type
_entity_poly.pdbx_seq_one_letter_code
_entity_poly.pdbx_strand_id
1 'polypeptide(L)'
;MDFNLGGIVGDMGVGALVGFIIGYALKKIMKIVLALIGVYLLSLFWLQQKGVITINTDKLFNLVEGATETTLSLGQKVLGILPGSAAFLAGFYLGFKKG
;
A
#
# COMPACT_ATOMS: atom_id res chain seq x y z
N MET A 1 -28.72 -18.11 -16.69
CA MET A 1 -28.00 -17.14 -15.83
C MET A 1 -28.07 -15.81 -16.53
N ASP A 2 -29.07 -15.00 -16.19
CA ASP A 2 -29.22 -13.66 -16.74
C ASP A 2 -28.09 -12.77 -16.18
N PHE A 3 -27.08 -12.52 -17.02
CA PHE A 3 -26.05 -11.54 -16.71
C PHE A 3 -26.70 -10.15 -16.70
N ASN A 4 -27.11 -9.70 -15.52
CA ASN A 4 -27.62 -8.34 -15.31
C ASN A 4 -26.43 -7.36 -15.40
N LEU A 5 -26.04 -7.03 -16.63
CA LEU A 5 -24.93 -6.15 -16.97
C LEU A 5 -25.09 -4.76 -16.32
N GLY A 6 -26.32 -4.31 -16.08
CA GLY A 6 -26.60 -3.03 -15.40
C GLY A 6 -26.21 -3.03 -13.92
N GLY A 7 -26.55 -4.09 -13.18
CA GLY A 7 -26.17 -4.23 -11.77
C GLY A 7 -24.65 -4.39 -11.58
N ILE A 8 -24.00 -5.19 -12.43
CA ILE A 8 -22.55 -5.40 -12.40
C ILE A 8 -21.78 -4.11 -12.72
N VAL A 9 -22.20 -3.32 -13.71
CA VAL A 9 -21.53 -2.05 -14.05
C VAL A 9 -21.74 -1.00 -12.95
N GLY A 10 -22.92 -0.97 -12.33
CA GLY A 10 -23.20 -0.11 -11.17
C GLY A 10 -22.32 -0.44 -9.97
N ASP A 11 -22.26 -1.71 -9.58
CA ASP A 11 -21.45 -2.17 -8.44
C ASP A 11 -19.94 -2.02 -8.70
N MET A 12 -19.49 -2.26 -9.94
CA MET A 12 -18.09 -2.04 -10.34
C MET A 12 -17.72 -0.54 -10.34
N GLY A 13 -18.63 0.35 -10.73
CA GLY A 13 -18.44 1.79 -10.68
C GLY A 13 -18.27 2.31 -9.25
N VAL A 14 -19.11 1.82 -8.33
CA VAL A 14 -18.99 2.14 -6.89
C VAL A 14 -17.67 1.62 -6.34
N GLY A 15 -17.27 0.38 -6.69
CA GLY A 15 -15.99 -0.20 -6.31
C GLY A 15 -14.79 0.66 -6.76
N ALA A 16 -14.80 1.17 -7.99
CA ALA A 16 -13.74 2.05 -8.50
C ALA A 16 -13.68 3.40 -7.78
N LEU A 17 -14.81 4.03 -7.50
CA LEU A 17 -14.86 5.30 -6.76
C LEU A 17 -14.36 5.13 -5.32
N VAL A 18 -14.81 4.08 -4.65
CA VAL A 18 -14.35 3.74 -3.29
C VAL A 18 -12.85 3.45 -3.29
N GLY A 19 -12.38 2.64 -4.25
CA GLY A 19 -10.96 2.38 -4.47
C GLY A 19 -10.16 3.67 -4.64
N PHE A 20 -10.63 4.59 -5.48
CA PHE A 20 -9.99 5.88 -5.73
C PHE A 20 -9.86 6.75 -4.48
N ILE A 21 -10.92 6.87 -3.68
CA ILE A 21 -10.91 7.63 -2.43
C ILE A 21 -9.91 7.02 -1.44
N ILE A 22 -9.94 5.70 -1.29
CA ILE A 22 -9.03 4.97 -0.40
C ILE A 22 -7.58 5.13 -0.87
N GLY A 23 -7.30 4.96 -2.15
CA GLY A 23 -5.95 5.10 -2.72
C GLY A 23 -5.37 6.51 -2.51
N TYR A 24 -6.20 7.53 -2.70
CA TYR A 24 -5.82 8.93 -2.45
C TYR A 24 -5.50 9.19 -0.97
N ALA A 25 -6.38 8.74 -0.07
CA ALA A 25 -6.17 8.87 1.37
C ALA A 25 -4.91 8.13 1.84
N LEU A 26 -4.70 6.91 1.33
CA LEU A 26 -3.58 6.05 1.70
C LEU A 26 -2.25 6.70 1.34
N LYS A 27 -2.11 7.35 0.18
CA LYS A 27 -0.86 8.04 -0.17
C LYS A 27 -0.57 9.25 0.71
N LYS A 28 -1.60 9.98 1.13
CA LYS A 28 -1.44 11.09 2.07
C LYS A 28 -0.94 10.59 3.43
N ILE A 29 -1.47 9.46 3.89
CA ILE A 29 -1.02 8.79 5.12
C ILE A 29 0.43 8.29 4.95
N MET A 30 0.78 7.67 3.81
CA MET A 30 2.16 7.20 3.58
C MET A 30 3.19 8.32 3.67
N LYS A 31 2.89 9.54 3.20
CA LYS A 31 3.80 10.69 3.33
C LYS A 31 4.10 10.99 4.81
N ILE A 32 3.08 10.93 5.67
CA ILE A 32 3.22 11.16 7.12
C ILE A 32 4.01 10.02 7.76
N VAL A 33 3.69 8.77 7.42
CA VAL A 33 4.39 7.58 7.93
C VAL A 33 5.86 7.59 7.51
N LEU A 34 6.18 7.89 6.25
CA LEU A 34 7.56 8.03 5.78
C LEU A 34 8.32 9.10 6.55
N ALA A 35 7.70 10.25 6.80
CA ALA A 35 8.31 11.31 7.60
C ALA A 35 8.61 10.82 9.03
N LEU A 36 7.66 10.10 9.64
CA LEU A 36 7.81 9.56 10.99
C LEU A 36 8.93 8.50 11.08
N ILE A 37 9.00 7.62 10.08
CA ILE A 37 10.08 6.62 9.95
C ILE A 37 11.43 7.32 9.75
N GLY A 38 11.51 8.35 8.91
CA GLY A 38 12.74 9.11 8.69
C GLY A 38 13.26 9.76 9.96
N VAL A 39 12.38 10.41 10.73
CA VAL A 39 12.73 11.00 12.03
C VAL A 39 13.16 9.93 13.03
N TYR A 40 12.47 8.78 13.05
CA TYR A 40 12.83 7.66 13.91
C TYR A 40 14.21 7.09 13.59
N LEU A 41 14.53 6.89 12.31
CA LEU A 41 15.84 6.43 11.86
C LEU A 41 16.95 7.43 12.22
N LEU A 42 16.69 8.74 12.07
CA LEU A 42 17.60 9.81 12.50
C LEU A 42 17.90 9.72 14.00
N SER A 43 16.86 9.54 14.83
CA SER A 43 17.03 9.36 16.27
C SER A 43 17.85 8.12 16.61
N LEU A 44 17.65 7.02 15.88
CA LEU A 44 18.38 5.77 16.08
C LEU A 44 19.86 5.93 15.71
N PHE A 45 20.15 6.62 14.60
CA PHE A 45 21.51 6.91 14.16
C PHE A 45 22.26 7.81 15.16
N TRP A 46 21.56 8.75 15.78
CA TRP A 46 22.12 9.59 16.85
C TRP A 46 22.47 8.77 18.11
N LEU A 47 21.63 7.82 18.51
CA LEU A 47 21.92 6.91 19.63
C LEU A 47 23.06 5.93 19.31
N GLN A 48 23.18 5.51 18.04
CA GLN A 48 24.30 4.69 17.59
C GLN A 48 25.63 5.44 17.71
N GLN A 49 25.70 6.74 17.34
CA GLN A 49 26.92 7.53 17.50
C GLN A 49 27.35 7.67 18.97
N LYS A 50 26.40 7.64 19.91
CA LYS A 50 26.69 7.65 21.35
C LYS A 50 27.04 6.27 21.92
N GLY A 51 27.06 5.22 21.08
CA GLY A 51 27.43 3.86 21.49
C GLY A 51 26.39 3.14 22.37
N VAL A 52 25.17 3.67 22.45
CA VAL A 52 24.09 3.11 23.29
C VAL A 52 23.40 1.94 22.60
N ILE A 53 23.40 1.90 21.25
CA ILE A 53 22.76 0.84 20.46
C ILE A 53 23.66 0.43 19.29
N THR A 54 23.77 -0.86 19.02
CA THR A 54 24.35 -1.40 17.77
C THR A 54 23.22 -1.71 16.80
N ILE A 55 23.20 -1.06 15.63
CA ILE A 55 22.19 -1.30 14.59
C ILE A 55 22.65 -2.48 13.74
N ASN A 56 21.86 -3.56 13.73
CA ASN A 56 22.08 -4.69 12.83
C ASN A 56 21.42 -4.39 11.48
N THR A 57 22.22 -4.01 10.50
CA THR A 57 21.76 -3.68 9.14
C THR A 57 21.12 -4.87 8.43
N ASP A 58 21.61 -6.09 8.62
CA ASP A 58 21.07 -7.29 7.95
C ASP A 58 19.63 -7.59 8.37
N LYS A 59 19.31 -7.46 9.65
CA LYS A 59 17.95 -7.64 10.17
C LYS A 59 17.01 -6.54 9.68
N LEU A 60 17.52 -5.30 9.54
CA LEU A 60 16.73 -4.21 8.97
C LEU A 60 16.41 -4.46 7.49
N PHE A 61 17.40 -4.91 6.70
CA PHE A 61 17.19 -5.25 5.30
C PHE A 61 16.19 -6.40 5.13
N ASN A 62 16.33 -7.48 5.89
CA ASN A 62 15.39 -8.61 5.85
C ASN A 62 13.95 -8.18 6.20
N LEU A 63 13.76 -7.25 7.14
CA LEU A 63 12.44 -6.74 7.50
C LEU A 63 11.80 -5.95 6.34
N VAL A 64 12.60 -5.16 5.64
CA VAL A 64 12.17 -4.38 4.47
C VAL A 64 11.88 -5.29 3.28
N GLU A 65 12.71 -6.30 3.04
CA GLU A 65 12.49 -7.31 2.00
C GLU A 65 11.20 -8.08 2.24
N GLY A 66 10.96 -8.60 3.45
CA GLY A 66 9.73 -9.31 3.77
C GLY A 66 8.46 -8.46 3.62
N ALA A 67 8.53 -7.17 3.95
CA ALA A 67 7.43 -6.23 3.74
C ALA A 67 7.16 -5.99 2.23
N THR A 68 8.23 -5.94 1.43
CA THR A 68 8.15 -5.74 -0.03
C THR A 68 7.57 -6.98 -0.71
N GLU A 69 8.03 -8.18 -0.33
CA GLU A 69 7.50 -9.45 -0.86
C GLU A 69 6.03 -9.65 -0.52
N THR A 70 5.62 -9.33 0.71
CA THR A 70 4.21 -9.39 1.13
C THR A 70 3.35 -8.49 0.24
N THR A 71 3.80 -7.26 0.00
CA THR A 71 3.10 -6.29 -0.84
C THR A 71 2.99 -6.75 -2.30
N LEU A 72 4.06 -7.34 -2.85
CA LEU A 72 4.08 -7.90 -4.20
C LEU A 72 3.15 -9.12 -4.33
N SER A 73 3.16 -10.02 -3.35
CA SER A 73 2.28 -11.19 -3.34
C SER A 73 0.81 -10.80 -3.24
N LEU A 74 0.48 -9.76 -2.47
CA LEU A 74 -0.88 -9.21 -2.39
C LEU A 74 -1.29 -8.63 -3.74
N GLY A 75 -0.40 -7.90 -4.42
CA GLY A 75 -0.65 -7.41 -5.78
C GLY A 75 -0.94 -8.55 -6.76
N GLN A 76 -0.12 -9.60 -6.77
CA GLN A 76 -0.30 -10.78 -7.63
C GLN A 76 -1.57 -11.56 -7.30
N LYS A 77 -1.86 -11.76 -6.01
CA LYS A 77 -3.06 -12.47 -5.55
C LYS A 77 -4.32 -11.74 -5.95
N VAL A 78 -4.32 -10.41 -5.83
CA VAL A 78 -5.47 -9.56 -6.14
C VAL A 78 -5.70 -9.40 -7.65
N LEU A 79 -4.66 -9.52 -8.48
CA LEU A 79 -4.79 -9.65 -9.94
C LEU A 79 -5.44 -10.98 -10.38
N GLY A 80 -5.39 -12.03 -9.55
CA GLY A 80 -5.93 -13.36 -9.86
C GLY A 80 -7.40 -13.60 -9.52
N ILE A 81 -8.06 -12.70 -8.78
CA ILE A 81 -9.42 -12.92 -8.22
C ILE A 81 -10.47 -11.98 -8.88
N LEU A 82 -10.89 -12.33 -10.10
CA LEU A 82 -12.24 -12.12 -10.69
C LEU A 82 -12.77 -10.65 -10.88
N PRO A 83 -13.61 -10.38 -11.92
CA PRO A 83 -13.82 -9.05 -12.52
C PRO A 83 -14.33 -7.90 -11.64
N GLY A 84 -14.89 -8.17 -10.46
CA GLY A 84 -15.37 -7.11 -9.54
C GLY A 84 -14.26 -6.37 -8.79
N SER A 85 -13.14 -7.05 -8.49
CA SER A 85 -11.99 -6.46 -7.79
C SER A 85 -11.12 -5.58 -8.71
N ALA A 86 -11.16 -5.84 -10.02
CA ALA A 86 -10.38 -5.09 -11.01
C ALA A 86 -10.77 -3.61 -11.07
N ALA A 87 -12.06 -3.28 -10.97
CA ALA A 87 -12.54 -1.90 -10.96
C ALA A 87 -12.08 -1.16 -9.70
N PHE A 88 -12.16 -1.80 -8.53
CA PHE A 88 -11.62 -1.28 -7.28
C PHE A 88 -10.12 -1.01 -7.37
N LEU A 89 -9.34 -1.94 -7.93
CA LEU A 89 -7.89 -1.78 -8.09
C LEU A 89 -7.52 -0.70 -9.09
N ALA A 90 -8.23 -0.61 -10.21
CA ALA A 90 -8.02 0.44 -11.19
C ALA A 90 -8.31 1.82 -10.56
N GLY A 91 -9.43 1.93 -9.83
CA GLY A 91 -9.76 3.12 -9.05
C GLY A 91 -8.71 3.44 -8.00
N PHE A 92 -8.33 2.46 -7.19
CA PHE A 92 -7.30 2.57 -6.15
C PHE A 92 -5.95 2.99 -6.70
N TYR A 93 -5.48 2.36 -7.76
CA TYR A 93 -4.23 2.71 -8.42
C TYR A 93 -4.24 4.15 -8.95
N LEU A 94 -5.34 4.58 -9.57
CA LEU A 94 -5.49 5.97 -10.02
C LEU A 94 -5.54 6.96 -8.85
N GLY A 95 -6.26 6.63 -7.78
CA GLY A 95 -6.32 7.44 -6.56
C GLY A 95 -4.95 7.57 -5.90
N PHE A 96 -4.24 6.46 -5.78
CA PHE A 96 -2.89 6.38 -5.26
C PHE A 96 -1.88 7.09 -6.17
N LYS A 97 -2.03 7.06 -7.50
CA LYS A 97 -1.16 7.86 -8.38
C LYS A 97 -1.36 9.36 -8.14
N LYS A 98 -2.60 9.79 -7.92
CA LYS A 98 -2.99 11.21 -7.80
C LYS A 98 -2.80 11.81 -6.40
N GLY A 99 -2.77 10.98 -5.34
CA GLY A 99 -2.49 11.38 -3.95
C GLY A 99 -1.05 11.78 -3.66
#